data_AF-A0A1D9G681-F1
#
_entry.id   AF-A0A1D9G681-F1
#
_cell.length_a   1.000
_cell.length_b   1.000
_cell.length_c   1.000
_cell.angle_alpha   90.00
_cell.angle_beta   90.00
_cell.angle_gamma   90.00
#
_symmetry.space_group_name_H-M   'P 1'
#
loop_
_entity.id
_entity.type
_entity.pdbx_description
1 polymer ?
#
loop_
_entity_poly.entity_id
_entity_poly.type
_entity_poly.pdbx_seq_one_letter_code
_entity_poly.pdbx_strand_id
1 'polypeptide(L)' 'MVKQKSRIVGRPCLYEEPKTTHTIKATNTAWNGLKQLAAKADLSLSEYLESLGRTGVLPG' A
#
# COMPACT_ATOMS: atom_id res chain seq x y z
N MET A 1 -29.55 -5.72 -6.12
CA MET A 1 -29.42 -4.48 -5.31
C MET A 1 -27.98 -4.44 -4.80
N VAL A 2 -27.08 -3.78 -5.51
CA VAL A 2 -25.66 -3.71 -5.10
C VAL A 2 -25.56 -2.74 -3.93
N LYS A 3 -25.22 -3.26 -2.74
CA LYS A 3 -24.99 -2.45 -1.53
C LYS A 3 -23.84 -1.49 -1.81
N GLN A 4 -24.17 -0.22 -1.98
CA GLN A 4 -23.22 0.88 -2.10
C GLN A 4 -22.42 0.95 -0.79
N LYS A 5 -21.15 0.54 -0.85
CA LYS A 5 -20.24 0.51 0.31
C LYS A 5 -19.96 1.96 0.72
N SER A 6 -20.42 2.37 1.90
CA SER A 6 -20.20 3.72 2.42
C SER A 6 -18.73 4.09 2.33
N ARG A 7 -18.42 5.11 1.53
CA ARG A 7 -17.07 5.65 1.36
C ARG A 7 -16.63 6.22 2.71
N ILE A 8 -15.54 5.71 3.27
CA ILE A 8 -14.95 6.30 4.48
C ILE A 8 -14.44 7.68 4.07
N VAL A 9 -15.08 8.73 4.60
CA VAL A 9 -14.76 10.13 4.31
C VAL A 9 -13.32 10.40 4.79
N GLY A 10 -12.47 10.94 3.92
CA GLY A 10 -11.10 11.37 4.27
C GLY A 10 -9.95 10.49 3.79
N ARG A 11 -10.19 9.39 3.07
CA ARG A 11 -9.13 8.65 2.37
C ARG A 11 -9.25 8.81 0.86
N PRO A 12 -8.27 9.40 0.16
CA PRO A 12 -8.25 9.36 -1.29
C PRO A 12 -8.24 7.89 -1.72
N CYS A 13 -9.27 7.49 -2.46
CA CYS A 13 -9.25 6.21 -3.18
C CYS A 13 -8.34 6.44 -4.37
N LEU A 14 -7.10 5.95 -4.28
CA LEU A 14 -6.14 6.01 -5.39
C LEU A 14 -6.60 5.17 -6.59
N TYR A 15 -7.54 4.24 -6.39
CA TYR A 15 -8.07 3.33 -7.40
C TYR A 15 -9.60 3.18 -7.28
N GLU A 16 -10.24 2.67 -8.33
CA GLU A 16 -11.70 2.38 -8.38
C GLU A 16 -12.14 1.28 -7.38
N GLU A 17 -11.17 0.67 -6.67
CA GLU A 17 -11.41 -0.33 -5.65
C GLU A 17 -11.19 0.23 -4.24
N PRO A 18 -12.09 -0.08 -3.29
CA PRO A 18 -11.90 0.31 -1.90
C PRO A 18 -10.71 -0.44 -1.29
N LYS A 19 -9.73 0.31 -0.78
CA LYS A 19 -8.60 -0.27 -0.04
C LYS A 19 -9.10 -1.09 1.15
N THR A 20 -8.59 -2.32 1.27
CA THR A 20 -8.82 -3.19 2.43
C THR A 20 -7.54 -3.27 3.26
N THR A 21 -7.68 -3.29 4.59
CA THR A 21 -6.53 -3.40 5.49
C THR A 21 -6.08 -4.85 5.60
N HIS A 22 -4.78 -5.10 5.37
CA HIS A 22 -4.13 -6.38 5.59
C HIS A 22 -3.00 -6.23 6.62
N THR A 23 -2.72 -7.28 7.38
CA THR A 23 -1.61 -7.32 8.34
C THR A 23 -0.50 -8.21 7.79
N ILE A 24 0.72 -7.69 7.79
CA ILE A 24 1.94 -8.42 7.41
C ILE A 24 2.86 -8.57 8.61
N LYS A 25 3.47 -9.74 8.75
CA LYS A 25 4.49 -10.01 9.76
C LYS A 25 5.86 -9.97 9.07
N ALA A 26 6.77 -9.17 9.62
CA ALA A 26 8.12 -9.04 9.14
C ALA A 26 9.08 -8.93 10.33
N THR A 27 10.34 -9.29 10.12
CA THR A 27 11.39 -8.97 11.10
C THR A 27 11.59 -7.46 11.17
N ASN A 28 12.14 -6.95 12.27
CA ASN A 28 12.40 -5.52 12.41
C ASN A 28 13.36 -5.02 11.31
N THR A 29 14.35 -5.83 10.94
CA THR A 29 15.27 -5.55 9.83
C THR A 29 14.54 -5.41 8.50
N ALA A 30 13.68 -6.36 8.15
CA ALA A 30 12.92 -6.30 6.90
C ALA A 30 11.95 -5.11 6.87
N TRP A 31 11.28 -4.83 8.00
CA TRP A 31 10.35 -3.71 8.11
C TRP A 31 11.04 -2.35 7.95
N ASN A 32 12.22 -2.17 8.55
CA ASN A 32 13.00 -0.94 8.37
C ASN A 32 13.57 -0.83 6.95
N GLY A 33 14.03 -1.94 6.37
CA GLY A 33 14.47 -1.98 4.98
C GLY A 33 13.37 -1.54 4.00
N LEU A 34 12.14 -2.03 4.17
CA LEU A 34 10.99 -1.62 3.35
C LEU A 34 10.71 -0.12 3.44
N LYS A 35 10.79 0.48 4.64
CA LYS A 35 10.61 1.94 4.82
C LYS A 35 11.70 2.73 4.09
N GLN A 36 12.95 2.26 4.14
CA GLN A 36 14.05 2.93 3.44
C GLN A 36 13.91 2.83 1.92
N LEU A 37 13.44 1.69 1.40
CA LEU A 37 13.17 1.53 -0.02
C LEU A 37 12.03 2.44 -0.48
N ALA A 38 10.95 2.52 0.29
CA ALA A 38 9.84 3.43 0.01
C ALA A 38 10.32 4.90 -0.05
N ALA A 39 11.13 5.31 0.93
CA ALA A 39 11.70 6.66 0.97
C ALA A 39 12.65 6.95 -0.21
N LYS A 40 13.43 5.96 -0.68
CA LYS A 40 14.29 6.10 -1.86
C LYS A 40 13.49 6.29 -3.15
N ALA A 41 12.32 5.67 -3.25
CA ALA A 41 11.42 5.79 -4.39
C ALA A 41 10.48 7.01 -4.31
N ASP A 42 10.64 7.88 -3.30
CA ASP A 42 9.74 9.02 -3.01
C ASP A 42 8.26 8.60 -2.82
N LEU A 43 8.03 7.39 -2.30
CA LEU A 43 6.69 6.82 -2.07
C LEU A 43 6.40 6.64 -0.59
N SER A 44 5.11 6.70 -0.23
CA SER A 44 4.69 6.15 1.06
C SER A 44 4.86 4.62 1.07
N LEU A 45 5.04 4.03 2.26
CA LEU A 45 5.19 2.58 2.40
C LEU A 45 4.00 1.81 1.80
N SER A 46 2.78 2.34 1.91
CA SER A 46 1.61 1.72 1.31
C SER A 46 1.65 1.74 -0.22
N GLU A 47 2.04 2.86 -0.83
CA GLU A 47 2.20 2.96 -2.29
C GLU A 47 3.32 2.06 -2.81
N TYR A 48 4.42 1.99 -2.07
CA TYR A 48 5.53 1.11 -2.40
C TYR A 48 5.10 -0.37 -2.40
N LEU A 49 4.37 -0.81 -1.37
CA LEU A 49 3.84 -2.18 -1.27
C LEU A 49 2.79 -2.48 -2.35
N GLU A 50 1.93 -1.53 -2.69
CA GLU A 50 0.96 -1.68 -3.79
C GLU A 50 1.66 -1.83 -5.14
N SER A 51 2.66 -1.00 -5.42
CA SER A 51 3.44 -1.08 -6.65
C SER A 51 4.16 -2.42 -6.75
N LEU A 52 4.82 -2.86 -5.68
CA LEU A 52 5.49 -4.16 -5.61
C LEU A 52 4.51 -5.32 -5.82
N GLY A 53 3.34 -5.28 -5.18
CA GLY A 53 2.32 -6.32 -5.31
C GLY A 53 1.70 -6.41 -6.70
N ARG A 54 1.66 -5.29 -7.45
CA ARG A 54 1.12 -5.25 -8.82
C ARG A 54 2.13 -5.63 -9.89
N THR A 55 3.36 -5.12 -9.80
CA THR A 55 4.36 -5.31 -10.86
C THR A 55 5.25 -6.52 -10.61
N GLY A 56 5.34 -6.99 -9.35
CA GLY A 56 6.33 -7.99 -8.94
C GLY A 56 7.77 -7.47 -8.96
N VAL A 57 7.97 -6.17 -9.21
CA VAL A 57 9.28 -5.53 -9.33
C VAL A 57 9.37 -4.42 -8.29
N LEU A 58 10.54 -4.24 -7.69
CA LEU A 58 10.80 -3.15 -6.76
C LEU A 58 10.68 -1.80 -7.49
N PRO A 59 9.88 -0.85 -6.98
CA PRO A 59 9.91 0.54 -7.44
C PRO A 59 11.34 1.08 -7.36
N GLY A 60 11.83 1.63 -8.47
CA GLY A 60 13.19 2.17 -8.63
C GLY A 60 13.30 3.64 -8.27
#